data_AF-A0A147I301-F1
#
_entry.id   AF-A0A147I301-F1
#
_cell.length_a   1.000
_cell.length_b   1.000
_cell.length_c   1.000
_cell.angle_alpha   90.00
_cell.angle_beta   90.00
_cell.angle_gamma   90.00
#
_symmetry.space_group_name_H-M   'P 1'
#
loop_
_entity.id
_entity.type
_entity.pdbx_description
1 polymer ?
#
loop_
_entity_poly.entity_id
_entity_poly.type
_entity_poly.pdbx_seq_one_letter_code
_entity_poly.pdbx_strand_id
1 'polypeptide(L)'
;MARLYYPQIRRGSLAGGKDNGVDIGEASRKIAKLIPVEIVTAYAALVSASLIVKWETLRFPLVYACFVICWGLTPLYLNMVADAGKPKRNQLIVGGLAFPVWAYLISGHQVVPQFYDPGLATILALLFSLVSALIPMNRN
;
A
#
# COMPACT_ATOMS: atom_id res chain seq x y z
N MET A 1 23.60 -40.60 -8.47
CA MET A 1 23.55 -39.14 -8.58
C MET A 1 22.27 -38.74 -9.31
N ALA A 2 21.23 -38.39 -8.56
CA ALA A 2 19.91 -38.07 -9.10
C ALA A 2 19.75 -36.55 -9.20
N ARG A 3 19.58 -36.04 -10.44
CA ARG A 3 19.17 -34.66 -10.71
C ARG A 3 17.74 -34.48 -10.20
N LEU A 4 17.56 -33.68 -9.16
CA LEU A 4 16.24 -33.25 -8.72
C LEU A 4 15.64 -32.34 -9.81
N TYR A 5 14.73 -32.94 -10.57
CA TYR A 5 13.83 -32.25 -11.49
C TYR A 5 12.79 -31.53 -10.62
N TYR A 6 12.91 -30.23 -10.42
CA TYR A 6 11.78 -29.45 -9.90
C TYR A 6 10.75 -29.32 -11.03
N PRO A 7 9.52 -29.84 -10.88
CA PRO A 7 8.45 -29.46 -11.77
C PRO A 7 8.20 -27.95 -11.59
N GLN A 8 8.48 -27.19 -12.65
CA GLN A 8 7.94 -25.84 -12.82
C GLN A 8 6.42 -25.93 -12.64
N ILE A 9 5.92 -25.48 -11.48
CA ILE A 9 4.48 -25.33 -11.26
C ILE A 9 4.02 -24.25 -12.25
N ARG A 10 3.47 -24.70 -13.38
CA ARG A 10 2.67 -23.89 -14.29
C ARG A 10 1.58 -23.22 -13.46
N ARG A 11 1.73 -21.92 -13.21
CA ARG A 11 0.61 -21.03 -12.87
C ARG A 11 -0.31 -20.96 -14.09
N GLY A 12 -1.20 -21.94 -14.22
CA GLY A 12 -2.44 -21.82 -14.97
C GLY A 12 -3.55 -21.51 -13.98
N SER A 13 -4.06 -20.28 -13.99
CA SER A 13 -5.33 -19.96 -14.64
C SER A 13 -6.54 -20.32 -13.77
N LEU A 14 -6.87 -19.40 -12.86
CA LEU A 14 -8.27 -19.07 -12.61
C LEU A 14 -8.55 -17.81 -13.41
N ALA A 15 -9.15 -18.04 -14.58
CA ALA A 15 -9.75 -17.03 -15.39
C ALA A 15 -10.86 -16.32 -14.59
N GLY A 16 -10.79 -15.00 -14.56
CA GLY A 16 -11.82 -14.13 -14.03
C GLY A 16 -11.51 -12.70 -14.47
N GLY A 17 -11.93 -12.35 -15.69
CA GLY A 17 -11.98 -10.96 -16.14
C GLY A 17 -10.88 -10.57 -17.12
N LYS A 18 -11.18 -10.74 -18.41
CA LYS A 18 -10.56 -9.98 -19.49
C LYS A 18 -11.14 -8.57 -19.42
N ASP A 19 -10.53 -7.69 -18.64
CA ASP A 19 -10.83 -6.26 -18.66
C ASP A 19 -9.59 -5.54 -19.18
N ASN A 20 -9.77 -4.70 -20.19
CA ASN A 20 -8.78 -3.66 -20.56
C ASN A 20 -8.74 -2.53 -19.50
N GLY A 21 -9.06 -2.88 -18.25
CA GLY A 21 -9.04 -2.02 -17.09
C GLY A 21 -7.68 -2.14 -16.41
N VAL A 22 -7.24 -1.01 -15.84
CA VAL A 22 -6.00 -0.91 -15.07
C VAL A 22 -5.94 -2.02 -14.02
N ASP A 23 -4.86 -2.81 -13.99
CA ASP A 23 -4.65 -3.85 -12.98
C ASP A 23 -4.35 -3.19 -11.61
N ILE A 24 -5.42 -2.93 -10.86
CA ILE A 24 -5.41 -2.26 -9.55
C ILE A 24 -4.50 -3.00 -8.57
N GLY A 25 -4.45 -4.33 -8.68
CA GLY A 25 -3.60 -5.17 -7.84
C GLY A 25 -2.11 -4.92 -8.09
N GLU A 26 -1.72 -4.71 -9.34
CA GLU A 26 -0.34 -4.37 -9.69
C GLU A 26 0.04 -2.96 -9.23
N ALA A 27 -0.84 -1.97 -9.45
CA ALA A 27 -0.62 -0.58 -8.99
C ALA A 27 -0.46 -0.52 -7.47
N SER A 28 -1.34 -1.18 -6.72
CA SER A 28 -1.25 -1.29 -5.27
C SER A 28 0.09 -1.88 -4.81
N ARG A 29 0.54 -2.98 -5.44
CA ARG A 29 1.84 -3.60 -5.11
C ARG A 29 3.02 -2.69 -5.36
N LYS A 30 2.98 -1.87 -6.42
CA LYS A 30 4.06 -0.91 -6.72
C LYS A 30 4.13 0.18 -5.65
N ILE A 31 2.99 0.72 -5.24
CA ILE A 31 2.92 1.75 -4.19
C ILE A 31 3.32 1.16 -2.83
N ALA A 32 2.88 -0.05 -2.52
CA ALA A 32 3.22 -0.75 -1.28
C ALA A 32 4.74 -0.95 -1.09
N LYS A 33 5.51 -1.07 -2.18
CA LYS A 33 6.99 -1.18 -2.11
C LYS A 33 7.68 0.09 -1.62
N LEU A 34 6.99 1.23 -1.65
CA LEU A 34 7.52 2.52 -1.19
C LEU A 34 7.29 2.73 0.31
N ILE A 35 6.53 1.83 0.95
CA ILE A 35 6.16 1.87 2.36
C ILE A 35 6.92 0.72 3.06
N PRO A 36 7.40 0.90 4.30
CA PRO A 36 7.95 -0.20 5.10
C PRO A 36 6.93 -1.35 5.24
N VAL A 37 7.39 -2.59 5.02
CA VAL A 37 6.53 -3.78 4.99
C VAL A 37 5.85 -4.04 6.34
N GLU A 38 6.50 -3.65 7.44
CA GLU A 38 6.00 -3.74 8.80
C GLU A 38 4.76 -2.86 8.97
N ILE A 39 4.77 -1.64 8.41
CA ILE A 39 3.64 -0.72 8.48
C ILE A 39 2.47 -1.22 7.64
N VAL A 40 2.76 -1.71 6.43
CA VAL A 40 1.75 -2.29 5.51
C VAL A 40 1.06 -3.49 6.15
N THR A 41 1.83 -4.43 6.70
CA THR A 41 1.29 -5.65 7.33
C THR A 41 0.53 -5.34 8.61
N ALA A 42 1.07 -4.47 9.48
CA ALA A 42 0.38 -4.04 10.70
C ALA A 42 -0.96 -3.35 10.38
N TYR A 43 -0.96 -2.41 9.43
CA TYR A 43 -2.19 -1.73 9.02
C TYR A 43 -3.22 -2.70 8.44
N ALA A 44 -2.82 -3.57 7.51
CA ALA A 44 -3.71 -4.56 6.91
C ALA A 44 -4.32 -5.51 7.97
N ALA A 45 -3.51 -5.93 8.95
CA ALA A 45 -3.97 -6.75 10.06
C ALA A 45 -4.97 -6.00 10.96
N LEU A 46 -4.69 -4.74 11.31
CA LEU A 46 -5.57 -3.91 12.14
C LEU A 46 -6.91 -3.63 11.45
N VAL A 47 -6.88 -3.30 10.16
CA VAL A 47 -8.08 -3.11 9.34
C VAL A 47 -8.89 -4.41 9.29
N SER A 48 -8.23 -5.55 9.06
CA SER A 48 -8.91 -6.85 9.06
C SER A 48 -9.51 -7.21 10.42
N ALA A 49 -8.79 -6.92 11.51
CA ALA A 49 -9.28 -7.13 12.87
C ALA A 49 -10.49 -6.24 13.20
N SER A 50 -10.55 -5.03 12.65
CA SER A 50 -11.70 -4.15 12.82
C SER A 50 -13.01 -4.74 12.28
N LEU A 51 -12.93 -5.64 11.28
CA LEU A 51 -14.10 -6.32 10.71
C LEU A 51 -14.74 -7.30 11.69
N ILE A 52 -13.97 -7.75 12.70
CA ILE A 52 -14.41 -8.70 13.74
C ILE A 52 -15.15 -7.96 14.88
N VAL A 53 -14.92 -6.65 15.02
CA VAL A 53 -15.53 -5.83 16.07
C VAL A 53 -17.03 -5.68 15.77
N LYS A 54 -17.86 -6.25 16.65
CA LYS A 54 -19.34 -6.25 16.51
C LYS A 54 -19.98 -4.86 16.63
N TRP A 55 -19.25 -3.89 17.19
CA TRP A 55 -19.75 -2.56 17.48
C TRP A 55 -19.51 -1.66 16.27
N GLU A 56 -20.50 -1.54 15.39
CA GLU A 56 -20.39 -0.78 14.13
C GLU A 56 -19.98 0.68 14.36
N THR A 57 -20.48 1.31 15.43
CA THR A 57 -20.13 2.69 15.82
C THR A 57 -18.65 2.86 16.17
N LEU A 58 -17.97 1.81 16.65
CA LEU A 58 -16.55 1.86 16.98
C LEU A 58 -15.65 1.47 15.80
N ARG A 59 -16.19 0.81 14.78
CA ARG A 59 -15.40 0.29 13.66
C ARG A 59 -14.76 1.41 12.84
N PHE A 60 -15.54 2.43 12.48
CA PHE A 60 -15.04 3.60 11.75
C PHE A 60 -13.93 4.37 12.50
N PRO A 61 -14.15 4.84 13.75
CA PRO A 61 -13.10 5.58 14.47
C PRO A 61 -11.87 4.73 14.76
N LEU A 62 -12.01 3.42 14.93
CA LEU A 62 -10.88 2.51 15.12
C LEU A 62 -10.03 2.39 13.85
N VAL A 63 -10.66 2.13 12.69
CA VAL A 63 -9.95 2.08 11.40
C VAL A 63 -9.28 3.41 11.08
N TYR A 64 -9.98 4.52 11.33
CA TYR A 64 -9.44 5.87 11.14
C TYR A 64 -8.25 6.14 12.08
N ALA A 65 -8.34 5.76 13.36
CA ALA A 65 -7.23 5.87 14.30
C ALA A 65 -6.02 5.04 13.85
N CYS A 66 -6.24 3.80 13.42
CA CYS A 66 -5.18 2.96 12.85
C CYS A 66 -4.54 3.60 11.62
N PHE A 67 -5.34 4.20 10.74
CA PHE A 67 -4.85 4.94 9.58
C PHE A 67 -3.95 6.11 9.98
N VAL A 68 -4.40 6.98 10.90
CA VAL A 68 -3.61 8.14 11.36
C VAL A 68 -2.32 7.71 12.06
N ILE A 69 -2.39 6.68 12.90
CA ILE A 69 -1.22 6.13 13.60
C ILE A 69 -0.21 5.59 12.58
N CYS A 70 -0.61 4.70 11.68
CA CYS A 70 0.28 4.12 10.67
C CYS A 70 0.81 5.18 9.69
N TRP A 71 0.01 6.19 9.36
CA TRP A 71 0.43 7.30 8.51
C TRP A 71 1.51 8.13 9.18
N GLY A 72 1.39 8.47 10.47
CA GLY A 72 2.43 9.18 11.22
C GLY A 72 3.67 8.32 11.49
N LEU A 73 3.50 7.02 11.69
CA LEU A 73 4.61 6.07 11.85
C LEU A 73 5.42 5.87 10.58
N THR A 74 4.82 6.00 9.39
CA THR A 74 5.53 5.81 8.11
C THR A 74 6.73 6.76 7.94
N PRO A 75 6.58 8.10 8.01
CA PRO A 75 7.71 9.01 7.92
C PRO A 75 8.62 8.91 9.16
N LEU A 76 8.08 8.61 10.34
CA LEU A 76 8.91 8.43 11.54
C LEU A 76 9.86 7.23 11.38
N TYR A 77 9.35 6.10 10.89
CA TYR A 77 10.12 4.89 10.64
C TYR A 77 11.17 5.12 9.56
N LEU A 78 10.78 5.75 8.44
CA LEU A 78 11.73 6.09 7.37
C LEU A 78 12.84 7.02 7.86
N ASN A 79 12.54 7.96 8.77
CA ASN A 79 13.55 8.83 9.36
C ASN A 79 14.53 8.06 10.27
N MET A 80 14.04 7.05 11.01
CA MET A 80 14.88 6.20 11.87
C MET A 80 15.79 5.26 11.07
N VAL A 81 15.29 4.70 9.96
CA VAL A 81 16.04 3.73 9.14
C VAL A 81 16.96 4.41 8.11
N ALA A 82 16.74 5.69 7.79
CA ALA A 82 17.57 6.40 6.82
C ALA A 82 19.00 6.68 7.34
N ASP A 83 19.99 6.09 6.66
CA ASP A 83 21.42 6.37 6.89
C ASP A 83 21.75 7.86 6.83
N ALA A 84 22.61 8.32 7.74
CA ALA A 84 22.95 9.74 7.92
C ALA A 84 23.52 10.45 6.68
N GLY A 85 23.98 9.72 5.66
CA GLY A 85 24.67 10.26 4.48
C GLY A 85 23.88 10.32 3.16
N LYS A 86 22.60 9.91 3.10
CA LYS A 86 21.81 9.87 1.85
C LYS A 86 20.75 10.99 1.80
N PRO A 87 20.31 11.44 0.60
CA PRO A 87 19.32 12.52 0.47
C PRO A 87 17.93 12.09 1.03
N LYS A 88 17.69 12.41 2.31
CA LYS A 88 16.55 11.92 3.11
C LYS A 88 15.19 12.50 2.72
N ARG A 89 15.14 13.75 2.23
CA ARG A 89 13.89 14.51 2.09
C ARG A 89 12.92 13.93 1.07
N ASN A 90 13.39 13.57 -0.11
CA ASN A 90 12.49 13.09 -1.18
C ASN A 90 11.90 11.72 -0.85
N GLN A 91 12.71 10.82 -0.26
CA GLN A 91 12.24 9.49 0.12
C GLN A 91 11.24 9.55 1.29
N LEU A 92 11.44 10.45 2.25
CA LEU A 92 10.48 10.72 3.33
C LEU A 92 9.14 11.23 2.80
N ILE A 93 9.16 12.19 1.87
CA ILE A 93 7.94 12.76 1.30
C ILE A 93 7.21 11.73 0.43
N VAL A 94 7.94 11.02 -0.44
CA VAL A 94 7.35 10.00 -1.31
C VAL A 94 6.78 8.85 -0.49
N GLY A 95 7.50 8.35 0.52
CA GLY A 95 7.00 7.30 1.40
C GLY A 95 5.82 7.75 2.26
N GLY A 96 5.87 8.98 2.78
CA GLY A 96 4.80 9.58 3.56
C GLY A 96 3.51 9.82 2.77
N LEU A 97 3.61 10.10 1.47
CA LEU A 97 2.47 10.22 0.55
C LEU A 97 2.03 8.87 -0.05
N ALA A 98 2.94 7.90 -0.17
CA ALA A 98 2.61 6.56 -0.65
C ALA A 98 1.59 5.87 0.26
N PHE A 99 1.76 6.00 1.58
CA PHE A 99 0.86 5.38 2.55
C PHE A 99 -0.61 5.80 2.40
N PRO A 100 -0.97 7.10 2.42
CA PRO A 100 -2.36 7.50 2.29
C PRO A 100 -2.97 7.13 0.94
N VAL A 101 -2.21 7.21 -0.16
CA VAL A 101 -2.68 6.76 -1.48
C VAL A 101 -2.96 5.26 -1.49
N TRP A 102 -2.04 4.47 -0.94
CA TRP A 102 -2.19 3.02 -0.85
C TRP A 102 -3.34 2.59 0.07
N ALA A 103 -3.46 3.21 1.25
CA ALA A 103 -4.52 2.93 2.20
C ALA A 103 -5.89 3.32 1.62
N TYR A 104 -6.01 4.48 0.94
CA TYR A 104 -7.25 4.86 0.27
C TYR A 104 -7.63 3.85 -0.83
N LEU A 105 -6.66 3.33 -1.57
CA LEU A 105 -6.89 2.31 -2.59
C LEU A 105 -7.43 0.98 -2.02
N ILE A 106 -6.93 0.55 -0.86
CA ILE A 106 -7.25 -0.76 -0.28
C ILE A 106 -8.44 -0.70 0.67
N SER A 107 -8.46 0.29 1.56
CA SER A 107 -9.40 0.40 2.67
C SER A 107 -10.18 1.72 2.66
N GLY A 108 -10.15 2.49 1.56
CA GLY A 108 -10.86 3.77 1.46
C GLY A 108 -12.35 3.68 1.79
N HIS A 109 -13.02 2.60 1.38
CA HIS A 109 -14.43 2.33 1.73
C HIS A 109 -14.67 2.17 3.24
N GLN A 110 -13.64 1.82 4.03
CA GLN A 110 -13.72 1.66 5.49
C GLN A 110 -13.26 2.91 6.23
N VAL A 111 -12.26 3.62 5.68
CA VAL A 111 -11.65 4.81 6.30
C VAL A 111 -12.46 6.07 6.05
N VAL A 112 -13.04 6.23 4.85
CA VAL A 112 -13.81 7.42 4.42
C VAL A 112 -14.93 7.00 3.45
N PRO A 113 -15.95 6.25 3.89
CA PRO A 113 -16.97 5.70 3.01
C PRO A 113 -17.71 6.76 2.19
N GLN A 114 -17.90 7.95 2.77
CA GLN A 114 -18.63 9.07 2.14
C GLN A 114 -17.88 9.71 0.96
N PHE A 115 -16.55 9.60 0.98
CA PHE A 115 -15.66 10.18 -0.02
C PHE A 115 -14.95 9.10 -0.85
N TYR A 116 -15.32 7.83 -0.67
CA TYR A 116 -14.69 6.74 -1.39
C TYR A 116 -15.33 6.58 -2.77
N ASP A 117 -14.52 6.84 -3.79
CA ASP A 117 -14.85 6.52 -5.17
C ASP A 117 -13.74 5.59 -5.72
N PRO A 118 -14.06 4.37 -6.17
CA PRO A 118 -13.07 3.44 -6.72
C PRO A 118 -12.30 4.01 -7.92
N GLY A 119 -12.95 4.86 -8.72
CA GLY A 119 -12.34 5.57 -9.85
C GLY A 119 -11.33 6.59 -9.36
N LEU A 120 -11.68 7.42 -8.37
CA LEU A 120 -10.73 8.36 -7.75
C LEU A 120 -9.53 7.63 -7.14
N ALA A 121 -9.76 6.50 -6.46
CA ALA A 121 -8.69 5.71 -5.88
C ALA A 121 -7.69 5.23 -6.94
N THR A 122 -8.21 4.76 -8.08
CA THR A 122 -7.41 4.28 -9.21
C THR A 122 -6.64 5.44 -9.87
N ILE A 123 -7.30 6.58 -10.10
CA ILE A 123 -6.68 7.78 -10.67
C ILE A 123 -5.53 8.27 -9.76
N LEU A 124 -5.76 8.37 -8.45
CA LEU A 124 -4.74 8.76 -7.48
C LEU A 124 -3.56 7.80 -7.47
N ALA A 125 -3.81 6.50 -7.49
CA ALA A 125 -2.76 5.49 -7.54
C ALA A 125 -1.90 5.60 -8.81
N LEU A 126 -2.52 5.82 -9.97
CA LEU A 126 -1.81 6.01 -11.24
C LEU A 126 -0.99 7.29 -11.26
N LEU A 127 -1.58 8.42 -10.86
CA LEU A 127 -0.90 9.70 -10.78
C LEU A 127 0.30 9.60 -9.83
N PHE A 128 0.10 9.00 -8.66
CA PHE A 128 1.18 8.78 -7.70
C PHE A 128 2.27 7.88 -8.28
N SER A 129 1.91 6.79 -8.96
CA SER A 129 2.88 5.92 -9.62
C SER A 129 3.71 6.68 -10.67
N LEU A 130 3.08 7.52 -11.49
CA LEU A 130 3.74 8.35 -12.49
C LEU A 130 4.70 9.35 -11.84
N VAL A 131 4.24 10.08 -10.82
CA VAL A 131 5.07 11.04 -10.07
C VAL A 131 6.25 10.33 -9.39
N SER A 132 6.01 9.17 -8.78
CA SER A 132 7.08 8.39 -8.13
C SER A 132 8.13 7.89 -9.12
N ALA A 133 7.73 7.54 -10.35
CA ALA A 133 8.64 7.10 -11.40
C ALA A 133 9.49 8.26 -11.98
N LEU A 134 8.94 9.48 -11.99
CA LEU A 134 9.63 10.70 -12.40
C LEU A 134 10.69 11.18 -11.40
N ILE A 135 10.63 10.72 -10.15
CA ILE A 135 11.63 11.07 -9.13
C ILE A 135 12.77 10.05 -9.23
N PRO A 136 13.95 10.41 -9.77
CA PRO A 136 15.08 9.50 -9.82
C PRO A 136 15.52 9.19 -8.38
N MET A 137 15.24 7.96 -7.93
CA MET A 137 15.89 7.39 -6.76
C MET A 137 17.34 7.10 -7.14
N ASN A 138 18.22 8.10 -6.94
CA ASN A 138 19.64 7.95 -7.18
C ASN A 138 20.19 6.83 -6.29
N ARG A 139 20.44 5.68 -6.90
CA ARG A 139 20.87 4.44 -6.26
C ARG A 139 22.39 4.49 -6.14
N ASN A 140 22.89 5.26 -5.18
CA ASN A 140 24.30 5.20 -4.75
C ASN A 140 24.48 4.15 -3.66
#